data_AF-A0A1C1ZL75-F1
#
_entry.id   AF-A0A1C1ZL75-F1
#
_cell.length_a   1.000
_cell.length_b   1.000
_cell.length_c   1.000
_cell.angle_alpha   90.00
_cell.angle_beta   90.00
_cell.angle_gamma   90.00
#
_symmetry.space_group_name_H-M   'P 1'
#
loop_
_entity.id
_entity.type
_entity.pdbx_description
1 polymer ?
#
loop_
_entity_poly.entity_id
_entity_poly.type
_entity_poly.pdbx_seq_one_letter_code
_entity_poly.pdbx_strand_id
1 'polypeptide(L)' 'MPETSNGRKRIIDYLQQNKISYAQLATMYGMNKQDVADYLSGRKKTPAASRFIITLIKEFGLKYEGK' A
#
# COMPACT_ATOMS: atom_id res chain seq x y z
N MET A 1 -4.54 -13.72 -8.55
CA MET A 1 -3.98 -12.49 -9.15
C MET A 1 -2.46 -12.58 -9.06
N PRO A 2 -1.72 -12.35 -10.16
CA PRO A 2 -0.27 -12.35 -10.13
C PRO A 2 0.24 -11.29 -9.14
N GLU A 3 0.77 -11.80 -8.04
CA GLU A 3 1.51 -11.20 -6.93
C GLU A 3 1.35 -9.70 -6.62
N THR A 4 0.18 -9.30 -6.10
CA THR A 4 0.06 -8.06 -5.30
C THR A 4 1.00 -8.02 -4.08
N SER A 5 1.60 -9.16 -3.71
CA SER A 5 2.65 -9.28 -2.71
C SER A 5 3.88 -8.42 -3.04
N ASN A 6 4.30 -8.38 -4.31
CA ASN A 6 5.44 -7.56 -4.75
C ASN A 6 5.12 -6.06 -4.61
N GLY A 7 3.90 -5.65 -4.97
CA GLY A 7 3.42 -4.28 -4.80
C GLY A 7 3.36 -3.81 -3.34
N ARG A 8 2.82 -4.64 -2.44
CA ARG A 8 2.75 -4.34 -1.00
C ARG A 8 4.14 -4.17 -0.39
N LYS A 9 5.07 -5.07 -0.72
CA LYS A 9 6.44 -5.00 -0.21
C LYS A 9 7.12 -3.69 -0.60
N ARG A 10 7.04 -3.31 -1.88
CA ARG A 10 7.63 -2.05 -2.39
C ARG A 10 7.05 -0.82 -1.69
N ILE A 11 5.75 -0.81 -1.43
CA ILE A 11 5.11 0.26 -0.65
C ILE A 11 5.69 0.30 0.76
N ILE A 12 5.76 -0.83 1.45
CA ILE A 12 6.29 -0.90 2.82
C ILE A 12 7.74 -0.41 2.86
N ASP A 13 8.58 -0.84 1.92
CA ASP A 13 9.97 -0.42 1.82
C ASP A 13 10.07 1.10 1.58
N TYR A 14 9.23 1.65 0.68
CA TYR A 14 9.15 3.09 0.43
C TYR A 14 8.76 3.87 1.69
N LEU A 15 7.75 3.40 2.43
CA LEU A 15 7.30 4.03 3.68
C LEU A 15 8.41 4.04 4.72
N GLN A 16 9.15 2.94 4.87
CA GLN A 16 10.27 2.84 5.80
C GLN A 16 11.42 3.79 5.43
N GLN A 17 11.82 3.83 4.17
CA GLN A 17 12.90 4.70 3.68
C GLN A 17 12.56 6.18 3.85
N ASN A 18 11.30 6.55 3.63
CA ASN A 18 10.83 7.93 3.74
C ASN A 18 10.30 8.28 5.15
N LYS A 19 10.41 7.36 6.13
CA LYS A 19 9.91 7.52 7.50
C LYS A 19 8.43 7.91 7.57
N ILE A 20 7.62 7.42 6.63
CA ILE A 20 6.18 7.63 6.59
C ILE A 20 5.51 6.55 7.42
N SER A 21 4.81 6.97 8.47
CA SER A 21 4.02 6.05 9.30
C SER A 21 2.68 5.70 8.66
N TYR A 22 2.12 4.55 9.04
CA TYR A 22 0.75 4.19 8.64
C TYR A 22 -0.29 5.19 9.14
N ALA A 23 -0.02 5.92 10.23
CA ALA A 23 -0.91 6.97 10.72
C ALA A 23 -0.92 8.17 9.78
N GLN A 24 0.24 8.65 9.32
CA GLN A 24 0.33 9.72 8.32
C GLN A 24 -0.36 9.32 7.02
N LEU A 25 -0.14 8.08 6.57
CA LEU A 25 -0.80 7.57 5.37
C LEU A 25 -2.32 7.50 5.55
N ALA A 26 -2.78 7.04 6.71
CA ALA A 26 -4.21 7.01 7.04
C ALA A 26 -4.81 8.43 7.02
N THR A 27 -4.14 9.42 7.61
CA THR A 27 -4.57 10.84 7.56
C THR A 27 -4.62 11.39 6.14
N MET A 28 -3.61 11.13 5.31
CA MET A 28 -3.56 11.61 3.92
C MET A 28 -4.72 11.08 3.06
N TYR A 29 -5.13 9.84 3.30
CA TYR A 29 -6.15 9.17 2.48
C TYR A 29 -7.54 9.14 3.15
N GLY A 30 -7.72 9.82 4.29
CA GLY A 30 -8.98 9.83 5.03
C GLY A 30 -9.40 8.45 5.54
N MET A 31 -8.43 7.62 5.89
CA MET A 31 -8.62 6.23 6.30
C MET A 31 -8.28 6.01 7.78
N ASN A 32 -8.72 4.87 8.28
CA ASN A 32 -8.30 4.33 9.57
C ASN A 32 -6.91 3.68 9.44
N LYS A 33 -6.02 3.91 10.43
CA LYS A 33 -4.68 3.29 10.52
C LYS A 33 -4.71 1.76 10.44
N GLN A 34 -5.66 1.12 11.10
CA GLN A 34 -5.81 -0.33 11.10
C GLN A 34 -6.19 -0.86 9.72
N ASP A 35 -7.08 -0.18 9.00
CA ASP A 35 -7.43 -0.54 7.62
C ASP A 35 -6.22 -0.42 6.68
N VAL A 36 -5.43 0.66 6.81
CA VAL A 36 -4.17 0.82 6.07
C VAL A 36 -3.23 -0.35 6.37
N ALA A 37 -3.02 -0.69 7.64
CA ALA A 37 -2.16 -1.80 8.03
C ALA A 37 -2.68 -3.16 7.50
N ASP A 38 -3.99 -3.40 7.53
CA ASP A 38 -4.60 -4.64 7.06
C ASP A 38 -4.53 -4.75 5.52
N TYR A 39 -4.60 -3.64 4.79
CA TYR A 39 -4.43 -3.59 3.34
C TYR A 39 -2.98 -3.85 2.92
N LEU A 40 -2.03 -3.19 3.58
CA LEU A 40 -0.59 -3.30 3.31
C LEU A 40 0.00 -4.65 3.75
N SER A 41 -0.49 -5.24 4.84
CA SER A 41 -0.11 -6.60 5.27
C SER A 41 -0.76 -7.70 4.43
N GLY A 42 -1.80 -7.37 3.66
CA GLY A 42 -2.58 -8.35 2.92
C GLY A 42 -3.51 -9.19 3.78
N ARG A 43 -3.73 -8.82 5.05
CA ARG A 43 -4.76 -9.42 5.91
C ARG A 43 -6.16 -9.21 5.33
N LYS A 44 -6.44 -8.01 4.80
CA LYS A 44 -7.71 -7.67 4.16
C LYS A 44 -7.51 -7.48 2.65
N LYS A 45 -8.02 -8.44 1.86
CA LYS A 45 -7.84 -8.53 0.39
C LYS A 45 -9.11 -8.16 -0.37
N THR A 46 -9.72 -7.03 -0.02
CA THR A 46 -10.93 -6.54 -0.70
C THR A 46 -10.57 -5.80 -2.00
N PRO A 47 -11.53 -5.59 -2.92
CA PRO A 47 -11.31 -4.74 -4.08
C PRO A 47 -10.86 -3.31 -3.71
N ALA A 48 -11.33 -2.78 -2.57
CA ALA A 48 -10.89 -1.50 -2.04
C ALA A 48 -9.41 -1.52 -1.64
N ALA A 49 -8.95 -2.61 -1.00
CA ALA A 49 -7.53 -2.79 -0.67
C ALA A 49 -6.69 -2.81 -1.96
N SER A 50 -7.09 -3.56 -2.98
CA SER A 50 -6.37 -3.62 -4.26
C SER A 50 -6.30 -2.25 -4.93
N ARG A 51 -7.39 -1.48 -4.95
CA ARG A 51 -7.40 -0.11 -5.48
C ARG A 51 -6.45 0.80 -4.70
N PHE A 52 -6.46 0.70 -3.37
CA PHE A 52 -5.55 1.46 -2.51
C PHE A 52 -4.08 1.16 -2.83
N ILE A 53 -3.69 -0.12 -2.95
CA ILE A 53 -2.33 -0.50 -3.36
C ILE A 53 -1.98 0.08 -4.73
N ILE A 54 -2.87 0.02 -5.71
CA ILE A 54 -2.64 0.59 -7.05
C ILE A 54 -2.43 2.11 -6.98
N THR A 55 -3.26 2.82 -6.22
CA THR A 55 -3.11 4.26 -6.00
C THR A 55 -1.75 4.58 -5.40
N LEU A 56 -1.33 3.90 -4.33
CA LEU A 56 -0.03 4.13 -3.70
C LEU A 56 1.13 3.86 -4.66
N ILE A 57 1.05 2.81 -5.47
CA ILE A 57 2.07 2.51 -6.48
C ILE A 57 2.19 3.67 -7.47
N LYS A 58 1.07 4.22 -7.95
CA LYS A 58 1.05 5.36 -8.88
C LYS A 58 1.58 6.64 -8.24
N GLU A 59 1.08 7.00 -7.07
CA GLU A 59 1.45 8.23 -6.35
C GLU A 59 2.92 8.23 -5.92
N PHE A 60 3.46 7.08 -5.53
CA PHE A 60 4.87 6.94 -5.15
C PHE A 60 5.79 6.68 -6.34
N GLY A 61 5.28 6.65 -7.58
CA GLY A 61 6.06 6.39 -8.78
C GLY A 61 6.71 5.00 -8.80
N LEU A 62 6.15 4.04 -8.07
CA LEU A 62 6.66 2.67 -7.98
C LEU A 62 6.30 1.90 -9.26
N LYS A 63 7.23 1.10 -9.79
CA LYS A 63 6.96 0.28 -10.97
C LYS A 63 6.24 -1.01 -10.58
N TYR A 64 5.14 -1.32 -11.28
CA TYR A 64 4.54 -2.65 -11.25
C TYR A 64 5.35 -3.54 -12.19
N GLU A 65 6.30 -4.32 -11.67
CA GLU A 65 6.95 -5.34 -12.49
C GLU A 65 6.00 -6.54 -12.59
N GLY A 66 5.14 -6.50 -13.61
CA GLY A 66 4.65 -7.72 -14.21
C GLY A 66 5.78 -8.27 -15.07
N LYS A 67 6.37 -9.39 -14.66
CA LYS A 67 7.11 -10.23 -15.60
C LYS A 67 6.14 -10.79 -16.63
#